data_AF-A0A7C6V1U3-F1
#
_entry.id   AF-A0A7C6V1U3-F1
#
_cell.length_a   1.000
_cell.length_b   1.000
_cell.length_c   1.000
_cell.angle_alpha   90.00
_cell.angle_beta   90.00
_cell.angle_gamma   90.00
#
_symmetry.space_group_name_H-M   'P 1'
#
loop_
_entity.id
_entity.type
_entity.pdbx_description
1 polymer ?
#
loop_
_entity_poly.entity_id
_entity_poly.type
_entity_poly.pdbx_seq_one_letter_code
_entity_poly.pdbx_strand_id
1 'polypeptide(L)'
;MSVINKNKVSNFPHIANLLSSLLLCYPEIAAINLEPRANVVKFSFYIDNVAKKKLISFKKKIEQSLLAYYKLEKKEVEVCSFSFQPLDVLSLIEFKRDFWTISQKEIALVIALMREEFGSSLVTEKDDELVMDDLSLHEELIDYILENAKKTSTNIKLVALRDEGRVLVYNK
;
A
#
# COMPACT_ATOMS: atom_id res chain seq x y z
N MET A 1 26.56 -30.60 23.47
CA MET A 1 26.23 -30.31 22.06
C MET A 1 25.14 -31.30 21.67
N SER A 2 23.89 -30.93 21.42
CA SER A 2 23.37 -29.98 20.43
C SER A 2 22.03 -29.44 20.96
N VAL A 3 21.88 -28.11 20.98
CA VAL A 3 20.61 -27.47 21.35
C VAL A 3 19.78 -27.29 20.08
N ILE A 4 18.75 -28.12 19.99
CA ILE A 4 17.45 -27.95 19.33
C ILE A 4 17.26 -26.60 18.60
N ASN A 5 17.32 -26.62 17.26
CA ASN A 5 16.82 -25.51 16.45
C ASN A 5 15.32 -25.71 16.18
N LYS A 6 14.46 -25.20 17.07
CA LYS A 6 13.01 -25.22 16.91
C LYS A 6 12.59 -24.32 15.73
N ASN A 7 12.05 -24.95 14.69
CA ASN A 7 11.06 -24.44 13.74
C ASN A 7 10.88 -22.90 13.67
N LYS A 8 11.56 -22.25 12.73
CA LYS A 8 11.09 -20.99 12.14
C LYS A 8 9.90 -21.32 11.25
N VAL A 9 8.68 -21.18 11.77
CA VAL A 9 7.46 -21.23 10.94
C VAL A 9 7.59 -20.13 9.89
N SER A 10 7.55 -20.48 8.61
CA SER A 10 7.67 -19.53 7.50
C SER A 10 6.38 -18.72 7.40
N ASN A 11 6.37 -17.49 7.90
CA ASN A 11 5.18 -16.60 7.89
C ASN A 11 4.93 -15.91 6.54
N PHE A 12 5.67 -16.32 5.50
CA PHE A 12 5.50 -15.87 4.12
C PHE A 12 4.03 -15.92 3.65
N PRO A 13 3.24 -16.99 3.89
CA PRO A 13 1.86 -17.07 3.41
C PRO A 13 0.93 -15.99 3.99
N HIS A 14 1.07 -15.63 5.27
CA HIS A 14 0.20 -14.65 5.91
C HIS A 14 0.42 -13.23 5.39
N ILE A 15 1.69 -12.82 5.25
CA ILE A 15 2.03 -11.50 4.72
C ILE A 15 1.76 -11.46 3.20
N ALA A 16 2.00 -12.55 2.48
CA ALA A 16 1.61 -12.66 1.08
C ALA A 16 0.10 -12.47 0.91
N ASN A 17 -0.72 -13.14 1.73
CA ASN A 17 -2.18 -12.97 1.70
C ASN A 17 -2.59 -11.53 2.02
N LEU A 18 -1.95 -10.86 2.97
CA LEU A 18 -2.19 -9.44 3.25
C LEU A 18 -1.99 -8.57 2.01
N LEU A 19 -0.81 -8.68 1.40
CA LEU A 19 -0.45 -7.87 0.25
C LEU A 19 -1.38 -8.16 -0.93
N SER A 20 -1.78 -9.42 -1.10
CA SER A 20 -2.77 -9.83 -2.09
C SER A 20 -4.15 -9.21 -1.81
N SER A 21 -4.65 -9.27 -0.58
CA SER A 21 -5.92 -8.65 -0.20
C SER A 21 -5.90 -7.13 -0.41
N LEU A 22 -4.82 -6.45 -0.04
CA LEU A 22 -4.67 -5.02 -0.27
C LEU A 22 -4.71 -4.66 -1.76
N LEU A 23 -4.02 -5.44 -2.60
CA LEU A 23 -4.07 -5.22 -4.04
C LEU A 23 -5.50 -5.44 -4.54
N LEU A 24 -6.17 -6.53 -4.17
CA LEU A 24 -7.56 -6.83 -4.59
C LEU A 24 -8.55 -5.72 -4.22
N CYS A 25 -8.50 -5.21 -2.98
CA CYS A 25 -9.43 -4.18 -2.51
C CYS A 25 -9.14 -2.78 -3.08
N TYR A 26 -7.89 -2.51 -3.49
CA TYR A 26 -7.46 -1.22 -3.99
C TYR A 26 -6.85 -1.38 -5.40
N PRO A 27 -7.68 -1.41 -6.45
CA PRO A 27 -7.22 -1.63 -7.83
C PRO A 27 -6.29 -0.53 -8.36
N GLU A 28 -6.22 0.62 -7.70
CA GLU A 28 -5.27 1.69 -7.99
C GLU A 28 -3.83 1.35 -7.59
N ILE A 29 -3.64 0.45 -6.62
CA ILE A 29 -2.32 0.05 -6.17
C ILE A 29 -1.74 -0.92 -7.20
N ALA A 30 -0.68 -0.50 -7.90
CA ALA A 30 0.00 -1.34 -8.88
C ALA A 30 0.98 -2.32 -8.20
N ALA A 31 1.67 -1.88 -7.15
CA ALA A 31 2.61 -2.72 -6.41
C ALA A 31 2.77 -2.27 -4.96
N ILE A 32 3.07 -3.23 -4.09
CA ILE A 32 3.44 -3.04 -2.69
C ILE A 32 4.80 -3.68 -2.44
N ASN A 33 5.78 -2.90 -2.00
CA ASN A 33 7.09 -3.39 -1.59
C ASN A 33 7.24 -3.20 -0.07
N LEU A 34 7.42 -4.31 0.64
CA LEU A 34 7.61 -4.36 2.08
C LEU A 34 9.08 -4.59 2.42
N GLU A 35 9.66 -3.67 3.19
CA GLU A 35 11.03 -3.72 3.69
C GLU A 35 11.04 -3.66 5.24
N PRO A 36 10.82 -4.80 5.94
CA PRO A 36 10.63 -4.80 7.39
C PRO A 36 11.83 -4.27 8.18
N ARG A 37 13.05 -4.56 7.71
CA ARG A 37 14.29 -4.07 8.35
C ARG A 37 14.43 -2.55 8.28
N ALA A 38 13.88 -1.93 7.24
CA ALA A 38 13.87 -0.48 7.10
C ALA A 38 12.66 0.16 7.80
N ASN A 39 11.75 -0.65 8.37
CA ASN A 39 10.42 -0.23 8.79
C ASN A 39 9.71 0.56 7.68
N VAL A 40 9.72 0.07 6.43
CA VAL A 40 9.08 0.79 5.32
C VAL A 40 8.21 -0.16 4.51
N VAL A 41 7.01 0.32 4.18
CA VAL A 41 6.18 -0.18 3.09
C VAL A 41 6.07 0.90 2.03
N LYS A 42 6.16 0.49 0.76
CA LYS A 42 6.05 1.38 -0.40
C LYS A 42 4.91 0.93 -1.29
N PHE A 43 3.97 1.83 -1.54
CA PHE A 43 2.88 1.65 -2.50
C PHE A 43 3.23 2.39 -3.78
N SER A 44 3.01 1.75 -4.91
CA SER A 44 3.28 2.28 -6.24
C SER A 44 1.98 2.43 -7.01
N PHE A 45 1.79 3.57 -7.63
CA PHE A 45 0.62 3.91 -8.43
C PHE A 45 1.06 4.41 -9.80
N TYR A 46 0.35 4.02 -10.85
CA TYR A 46 0.52 4.59 -12.16
C TYR A 46 -0.63 5.53 -12.48
N ILE A 47 -0.27 6.67 -13.03
CA ILE A 47 -1.24 7.61 -13.60
C ILE A 47 -0.82 7.96 -15.03
N ASP A 48 -1.80 8.28 -15.87
CA ASP A 48 -1.55 8.90 -17.15
C ASP A 48 -0.71 10.17 -16.98
N ASN A 49 0.03 10.55 -18.02
CA ASN A 49 0.88 11.72 -17.96
C ASN A 49 0.05 12.98 -17.67
N VAL A 50 0.28 13.57 -16.50
CA VAL A 50 -0.41 14.78 -16.03
C VAL A 50 0.58 15.93 -15.92
N ALA A 51 0.07 17.16 -16.08
CA ALA A 51 0.88 18.35 -15.97
C ALA A 51 1.61 18.42 -14.61
N LYS A 52 2.92 18.69 -14.62
CA LYS A 52 3.76 18.81 -13.41
C LYS A 52 3.16 19.71 -12.32
N LYS A 53 2.47 20.79 -12.72
CA LYS A 53 1.78 21.70 -11.78
C LYS A 53 0.72 20.97 -10.96
N LYS A 54 -0.05 20.05 -11.58
CA LYS A 54 -1.07 19.23 -10.93
C LYS A 54 -0.45 18.28 -9.90
N LEU A 55 0.68 17.67 -10.23
CA LEU A 55 1.43 16.82 -9.28
C LEU A 55 1.92 17.60 -8.07
N ILE A 56 2.45 18.81 -8.27
CA ILE A 56 2.92 19.67 -7.18
C ILE A 56 1.76 20.10 -6.27
N SER A 57 0.62 20.51 -6.84
CA SER A 57 -0.56 20.87 -6.05
C SER A 57 -1.11 19.67 -5.28
N PHE A 58 -1.18 18.51 -5.92
CA PHE A 58 -1.63 17.28 -5.29
C PHE A 58 -0.71 16.87 -4.13
N LYS A 59 0.61 16.88 -4.34
CA LYS A 59 1.59 16.58 -3.29
C LYS A 59 1.33 17.40 -2.03
N LYS A 60 1.13 18.71 -2.20
CA LYS A 60 0.83 19.61 -1.07
C LYS A 60 -0.50 19.25 -0.40
N LYS A 61 -1.54 18.96 -1.19
CA LYS A 61 -2.86 18.57 -0.67
C LYS A 61 -2.77 17.29 0.16
N ILE A 62 -2.19 16.23 -0.40
CA ILE A 62 -2.13 14.92 0.29
C ILE A 62 -1.26 14.97 1.55
N GLU A 63 -0.13 15.67 1.53
CA GLU A 63 0.70 15.85 2.72
C GLU A 63 -0.04 16.61 3.82
N GLN A 64 -0.82 17.65 3.47
CA GLN A 64 -1.64 18.40 4.43
C GLN A 64 -2.80 17.56 4.98
N SER A 65 -3.49 16.79 4.13
CA SER A 65 -4.57 15.89 4.54
C SER A 65 -4.08 14.81 5.49
N LEU A 66 -2.93 14.19 5.20
CA LEU A 66 -2.33 13.18 6.07
C LEU A 66 -1.85 13.78 7.40
N LEU A 67 -1.23 14.97 7.37
CA LEU A 67 -0.83 15.66 8.59
C LEU A 67 -2.05 15.97 9.49
N ALA A 68 -3.17 16.38 8.91
CA ALA A 68 -4.41 16.60 9.65
C ALA A 68 -4.93 15.27 10.24
N TYR A 69 -4.99 14.22 9.43
CA TYR A 69 -5.39 12.87 9.87
C TYR A 69 -4.54 12.37 11.05
N TYR A 70 -3.20 12.47 10.98
CA TYR A 70 -2.32 12.02 12.06
C TYR A 70 -2.55 12.77 13.36
N LYS A 71 -2.83 14.08 13.30
CA LYS A 71 -3.17 14.88 14.47
C LYS A 71 -4.48 14.44 15.12
N LEU A 72 -5.50 14.12 14.32
CA LEU A 72 -6.80 13.65 14.81
C LEU A 72 -6.69 12.27 15.45
N GLU A 73 -5.94 11.36 14.84
CA GLU A 73 -5.71 9.99 15.33
C GLU A 73 -4.63 9.91 16.42
N LYS A 74 -3.98 11.02 16.78
CA LYS A 74 -2.83 11.09 17.72
C LYS A 74 -1.73 10.09 17.35
N LYS A 75 -1.43 10.00 16.06
CA LYS A 75 -0.51 9.03 15.47
C LYS A 75 0.88 9.63 15.32
N GLU A 76 1.90 8.94 15.81
CA GLU A 76 3.29 9.27 15.54
C GLU A 76 3.75 8.54 14.29
N VAL A 77 4.32 9.28 13.33
CA VAL A 77 4.72 8.76 12.02
C VAL A 77 6.17 9.10 11.77
N GLU A 78 7.01 8.08 11.58
CA GLU A 78 8.44 8.25 11.34
C GLU A 78 8.75 8.44 9.85
N VAL A 79 8.02 7.72 9.00
CA VAL A 79 8.20 7.77 7.55
C VAL A 79 6.86 8.06 6.91
N CYS A 80 6.78 9.16 6.18
CA CYS A 80 5.70 9.50 5.25
C CYS A 80 6.25 10.38 4.14
N SER A 81 6.28 9.86 2.91
CA SER A 81 6.75 10.66 1.77
C SER A 81 6.09 10.23 0.47
N PHE A 82 5.83 11.22 -0.39
CA PHE A 82 5.42 11.02 -1.77
C PHE A 82 6.53 11.46 -2.74
N SER A 83 6.89 10.55 -3.64
CA SER A 83 7.72 10.84 -4.82
C SER A 83 6.89 10.74 -6.09
N PHE A 84 7.28 11.53 -7.08
CA PHE A 84 6.64 11.61 -8.38
C PHE A 84 7.74 11.50 -9.42
N GLN A 85 7.65 10.47 -10.25
CA GLN A 85 8.61 10.22 -11.31
C GLN A 85 7.87 10.17 -12.65
N PRO A 86 8.07 11.16 -13.53
CA PRO A 86 7.57 11.04 -14.90
C PRO A 86 8.29 9.88 -15.60
N LEU A 87 7.53 9.06 -16.30
CA LEU A 87 7.99 8.06 -17.26
C LEU A 87 7.60 8.54 -18.66
N ASP A 88 7.83 7.71 -19.69
CA ASP A 88 7.57 8.10 -21.08
C ASP A 88 6.09 8.39 -21.35
N VAL A 89 5.22 7.46 -20.97
CA VAL A 89 3.77 7.52 -21.24
C VAL A 89 2.91 7.67 -19.98
N LEU A 90 3.49 7.40 -18.81
CA LEU A 90 2.84 7.41 -17.51
C LEU A 90 3.65 8.24 -16.51
N SER A 91 3.11 8.50 -15.34
CA SER A 91 3.86 8.95 -14.18
C SER A 91 3.71 7.93 -13.05
N LEU A 92 4.82 7.61 -12.39
CA LEU A 92 4.86 6.79 -11.18
C LEU A 92 4.74 7.68 -9.96
N ILE A 93 3.79 7.36 -9.09
CA ILE A 93 3.69 7.91 -7.74
C ILE A 93 4.12 6.82 -6.77
N GLU A 94 5.07 7.12 -5.90
CA GLU A 94 5.41 6.23 -4.78
C GLU A 94 5.04 6.87 -3.46
N PHE A 95 4.28 6.13 -2.66
CA PHE A 95 3.96 6.46 -1.29
C PHE A 95 4.76 5.55 -0.35
N LYS A 96 5.68 6.13 0.42
CA LYS A 96 6.46 5.41 1.43
C LYS A 96 5.93 5.72 2.81
N ARG A 97 5.69 4.68 3.60
CA ARG A 97 5.23 4.76 4.99
C ARG A 97 5.96 3.81 5.91
N ASP A 98 6.02 4.16 7.18
CA ASP A 98 6.46 3.22 8.18
C ASP A 98 5.46 2.08 8.36
N PHE A 99 5.97 0.85 8.37
CA PHE A 99 5.14 -0.35 8.32
C PHE A 99 4.36 -0.58 9.61
N TRP A 100 4.95 -0.23 10.75
CA TRP A 100 4.34 -0.50 12.05
C TRP A 100 3.12 0.37 12.34
N THR A 101 3.13 1.63 11.89
CA THR A 101 2.00 2.53 12.20
C THR A 101 0.96 2.55 11.10
N ILE A 102 1.26 2.18 9.85
CA ILE A 102 0.25 2.23 8.78
C ILE A 102 -1.03 1.46 9.15
N SER A 103 -2.17 2.05 8.81
CA SER A 103 -3.51 1.54 9.08
C SER A 103 -4.31 1.48 7.79
N GLN A 104 -5.37 0.66 7.76
CA GLN A 104 -6.23 0.62 6.57
C GLN A 104 -6.92 1.96 6.30
N LYS A 105 -7.45 2.62 7.34
CA LYS A 105 -8.09 3.94 7.22
C LYS A 105 -7.20 4.96 6.51
N GLU A 106 -5.90 4.87 6.75
CA GLU A 106 -4.93 5.73 6.09
C GLU A 106 -4.73 5.36 4.62
N ILE A 107 -4.61 4.07 4.31
CA ILE A 107 -4.56 3.59 2.91
C ILE A 107 -5.81 4.06 2.17
N ALA A 108 -7.00 3.86 2.76
CA ALA A 108 -8.28 4.31 2.21
C ALA A 108 -8.32 5.83 1.96
N LEU A 109 -7.81 6.64 2.91
CA LEU A 109 -7.70 8.10 2.73
C LEU A 109 -6.79 8.46 1.55
N VAL A 110 -5.63 7.81 1.41
CA VAL A 110 -4.71 8.03 0.29
C VAL A 110 -5.40 7.68 -1.03
N ILE A 111 -6.06 6.51 -1.11
CA ILE A 111 -6.80 6.10 -2.31
C ILE A 111 -7.92 7.08 -2.64
N ALA A 112 -8.69 7.53 -1.65
CA ALA A 112 -9.77 8.49 -1.85
C ALA A 112 -9.25 9.82 -2.43
N LEU A 113 -8.14 10.34 -1.89
CA LEU A 113 -7.51 11.56 -2.38
C LEU A 113 -6.92 11.39 -3.80
N MET A 114 -6.34 10.22 -4.10
CA MET A 114 -5.86 9.88 -5.44
C MET A 114 -7.01 9.85 -6.44
N ARG A 115 -8.13 9.19 -6.09
CA ARG A 115 -9.34 9.13 -6.92
C ARG A 115 -9.95 10.50 -7.16
N GLU A 116 -10.03 11.33 -6.13
CA GLU A 116 -10.56 12.69 -6.22
C GLU A 116 -9.73 13.56 -7.18
N GLU A 117 -8.40 13.47 -7.13
CA GLU A 117 -7.53 14.31 -7.93
C GLU A 117 -7.34 13.80 -9.36
N PHE A 118 -7.14 12.48 -9.52
CA PHE A 118 -6.72 11.89 -10.79
C PHE A 118 -7.84 11.15 -11.51
N GLY A 119 -8.87 10.65 -10.80
CA GLY A 119 -10.04 10.01 -11.40
C GLY A 119 -9.66 8.95 -12.43
N SER A 120 -10.14 9.12 -13.66
CA SER A 120 -9.87 8.21 -14.79
C SER A 120 -8.42 8.20 -15.27
N SER A 121 -7.57 9.14 -14.83
CA SER A 121 -6.13 9.10 -15.11
C SER A 121 -5.39 8.10 -14.22
N LEU A 122 -6.02 7.52 -13.19
CA LEU A 122 -5.42 6.39 -12.47
C LEU A 122 -5.49 5.15 -13.33
N VAL A 123 -4.33 4.52 -13.52
CA VAL A 123 -4.28 3.23 -14.22
C VAL A 123 -4.78 2.16 -13.25
N THR A 124 -5.91 1.54 -13.60
CA THR A 124 -6.50 0.43 -12.86
C THR A 124 -6.74 -0.74 -13.82
N GLU A 125 -6.44 -1.95 -13.37
CA GLU A 125 -6.88 -3.17 -14.04
C GLU A 125 -8.34 -3.42 -13.58
N LYS A 126 -9.30 -2.93 -14.37
CA LYS A 126 -10.73 -3.08 -14.07
C LYS A 126 -11.17 -4.55 -14.13
N ASP A 127 -11.84 -5.00 -13.08
CA ASP A 127 -13.10 -5.75 -13.22
C ASP A 127 -14.21 -4.79 -12.76
N ASP A 128 -15.06 -4.36 -13.69
CA ASP A 128 -16.05 -3.28 -13.49
C ASP A 128 -17.26 -3.67 -12.61
N GLU A 129 -17.32 -4.89 -12.03
CA GLU A 129 -18.59 -5.42 -11.47
C GLU A 129 -18.59 -5.84 -9.98
N LEU A 130 -17.48 -5.80 -9.24
CA LEU A 130 -17.43 -6.49 -7.92
C LEU A 130 -17.41 -5.64 -6.64
N VAL A 131 -17.48 -4.31 -6.71
CA VAL A 131 -16.83 -3.53 -5.64
C VAL A 131 -17.74 -2.97 -4.53
N MET A 132 -19.08 -2.87 -4.69
CA MET A 132 -19.85 -2.08 -3.72
C MET A 132 -20.36 -2.83 -2.47
N ASP A 133 -20.69 -4.12 -2.56
CA ASP A 133 -21.39 -4.83 -1.46
C ASP A 133 -20.43 -5.62 -0.53
N ASP A 134 -19.15 -5.71 -0.87
CA ASP A 134 -18.15 -6.55 -0.18
C ASP A 134 -17.06 -5.73 0.56
N LEU A 135 -16.92 -4.43 0.27
CA LEU A 135 -15.85 -3.58 0.81
C LEU A 135 -15.85 -3.50 2.36
N SER A 136 -17.03 -3.48 2.99
CA SER A 136 -17.16 -3.40 4.46
C SER A 136 -16.76 -4.71 5.16
N LEU A 137 -16.96 -5.87 4.52
CA LEU A 137 -16.51 -7.18 5.02
C LEU A 137 -14.98 -7.35 4.91
N HIS A 138 -14.36 -6.71 3.90
CA HIS A 138 -12.91 -6.74 3.72
C HIS A 138 -12.14 -5.76 4.61
N GLU A 139 -12.78 -4.74 5.17
CA GLU A 139 -12.13 -3.78 6.08
C GLU A 139 -11.65 -4.44 7.38
N GLU A 140 -12.52 -5.15 8.08
CA GLU A 140 -12.11 -5.85 9.31
C GLU A 140 -11.02 -6.90 9.07
N LEU A 141 -11.06 -7.54 7.89
CA LEU A 141 -10.07 -8.54 7.49
C LEU A 141 -8.70 -7.90 7.21
N ILE A 142 -8.63 -6.75 6.53
CA ILE A 142 -7.37 -6.06 6.26
C ILE A 142 -6.75 -5.55 7.55
N ASP A 143 -7.51 -4.94 8.45
CA ASP A 143 -6.99 -4.48 9.75
C ASP A 143 -6.50 -5.67 10.60
N TYR A 144 -7.27 -6.76 10.64
CA TYR A 144 -6.84 -8.00 11.31
C TYR A 144 -5.55 -8.55 10.72
N ILE A 145 -5.44 -8.64 9.39
CA ILE A 145 -4.25 -9.18 8.73
C ILE A 145 -3.05 -8.23 8.90
N LEU A 146 -3.24 -6.90 8.83
CA LEU A 146 -2.20 -5.90 9.09
C LEU A 146 -1.62 -6.06 10.51
N GLU A 147 -2.49 -6.15 11.51
CA GLU A 147 -2.09 -6.33 12.90
C GLU A 147 -1.37 -7.66 13.14
N ASN A 148 -1.80 -8.73 12.47
CA ASN A 148 -1.11 -10.02 12.55
C ASN A 148 0.24 -10.01 11.83
N ALA A 149 0.35 -9.37 10.66
CA ALA A 149 1.61 -9.23 9.94
C ALA A 149 2.66 -8.47 10.76
N LYS A 150 2.23 -7.45 11.50
CA LYS A 150 3.05 -6.74 12.50
C LYS A 150 3.51 -7.70 13.61
N LYS A 151 2.58 -8.37 14.30
CA LYS A 151 2.90 -9.26 15.44
C LYS A 151 3.81 -10.44 15.09
N THR A 152 3.76 -10.90 13.84
CA THR A 152 4.47 -12.11 13.38
C THR A 152 5.75 -11.81 12.59
N SER A 153 6.20 -10.54 12.61
CA SER A 153 7.19 -9.99 11.69
C SER A 153 8.37 -10.92 11.40
N THR A 154 8.52 -11.24 10.11
CA THR A 154 9.71 -11.89 9.58
C THR A 154 10.56 -10.83 8.87
N ASN A 155 11.87 -10.97 8.93
CA ASN A 155 12.85 -10.09 8.27
C ASN A 155 12.89 -10.29 6.74
N ILE A 156 11.78 -10.69 6.12
CA ILE A 156 11.67 -11.08 4.71
C ILE A 156 11.21 -9.86 3.92
N LYS A 157 11.93 -9.53 2.85
CA LYS A 157 11.53 -8.48 1.91
C LYS A 157 10.53 -9.05 0.91
N LEU A 158 9.39 -8.40 0.74
CA LEU A 158 8.35 -8.88 -0.15
C LEU A 158 7.97 -7.83 -1.18
N VAL A 159 7.71 -8.28 -2.40
CA VAL A 159 7.14 -7.46 -3.46
C VAL A 159 5.87 -8.14 -3.93
N ALA A 160 4.74 -7.46 -3.82
CA ALA A 160 3.48 -7.84 -4.43
C ALA A 160 3.15 -6.88 -5.57
N LEU A 161 2.70 -7.39 -6.70
CA LEU A 161 2.35 -6.57 -7.86
C LEU A 161 1.22 -7.19 -8.67
N ARG A 162 0.52 -6.35 -9.41
CA ARG A 162 -0.46 -6.76 -10.41
C ARG A 162 0.24 -7.08 -11.73
N ASP A 163 -0.13 -8.21 -12.33
CA ASP A 163 0.34 -8.67 -13.62
C ASP A 163 -0.80 -9.41 -14.33
N GLU A 164 -1.32 -8.82 -15.40
CA GLU A 164 -2.37 -9.38 -16.25
C GLU A 164 -3.58 -9.94 -15.48
N GLY A 165 -4.13 -9.15 -14.53
CA GLY A 165 -5.29 -9.55 -13.73
C GLY A 165 -4.99 -10.55 -12.62
N ARG A 166 -3.71 -10.84 -12.33
CA ARG A 166 -3.27 -11.69 -11.22
C ARG A 166 -2.45 -10.87 -10.23
N VAL A 167 -2.41 -11.34 -8.99
CA VAL A 167 -1.47 -10.83 -7.98
C VAL A 167 -0.31 -11.81 -7.84
N LEU A 168 0.91 -11.29 -8.02
CA LEU A 168 2.15 -12.04 -7.85
C LEU A 168 2.87 -11.54 -6.60
N VAL A 169 3.35 -12.46 -5.76
CA VAL A 169 4.10 -12.14 -4.53
C VAL A 169 5.46 -12.85 -4.56
N TYR A 170 6.52 -12.06 -4.47
CA TYR A 170 7.91 -12.53 -4.52
C TYR A 170 8.64 -12.20 -3.23
N ASN A 171 9.55 -13.09 -2.82
CA ASN A 171 10.57 -12.82 -1.82
C ASN A 171 11.82 -12.26 -2.52
N LYS A 172 12.36 -11.15 -2.00
CA LYS A 172 13.47 -10.39 -2.60
C LYS A 172 14.80 -10.64 -1.89
#